data_AF-A0A838GB18-F1
#
_entry.id   AF-A0A838GB18-F1
#
_cell.length_a   1.000
_cell.length_b   1.000
_cell.length_c   1.000
_cell.angle_alpha   90.00
_cell.angle_beta   90.00
_cell.angle_gamma   90.00
#
_symmetry.space_group_name_H-M   'P 1'
#
loop_
_entity.id
_entity.type
_entity.pdbx_description
1 polymer ?
#
loop_
_entity_poly.entity_id
_entity_poly.type
_entity_poly.pdbx_seq_one_letter_code
_entity_poly.pdbx_strand_id
1 'polypeptide(L)' 'VEMLASARKQKLPIRAYGLTQHYREIFEITRLADFLAINPDEDSAVAGAERSTT' A
#
# COMPACT_ATOMS: atom_id res chain seq x y z
N VAL A 1 -9.48 -0.43 9.36
CA VAL A 1 -8.13 0.00 9.85
C VAL A 1 -7.34 -1.14 10.48
N GLU A 2 -7.98 -2.19 11.01
CA GLU A 2 -7.30 -3.32 11.68
C GLU A 2 -6.34 -4.10 10.79
N MET A 3 -6.65 -4.27 9.50
CA MET A 3 -5.78 -4.99 8.54
C MET A 3 -4.41 -4.32 8.40
N LEU A 4 -4.37 -3.00 8.16
CA LEU A 4 -3.11 -2.25 8.03
C LEU A 4 -2.31 -2.26 9.32
N ALA A 5 -2.99 -2.13 10.46
CA ALA A 5 -2.35 -2.20 11.78
C ALA A 5 -1.74 -3.58 12.05
N SER A 6 -2.43 -4.66 11.68
CA SER A 6 -1.95 -6.04 11.81
C SER A 6 -0.75 -6.32 10.92
N ALA A 7 -0.82 -5.92 9.65
CA ALA A 7 0.30 -6.06 8.71
C ALA A 7 1.55 -5.30 9.19
N ARG A 8 1.37 -4.09 9.74
CA ARG A 8 2.48 -3.33 10.33
C ARG A 8 3.13 -4.05 11.51
N LYS A 9 2.33 -4.65 12.41
CA LYS A 9 2.84 -5.46 13.53
C LYS A 9 3.65 -6.65 13.04
N GLN A 10 3.23 -7.27 11.95
CA GLN A 10 3.89 -8.42 11.34
C GLN A 10 5.00 -8.04 10.35
N LYS A 11 5.29 -6.73 10.18
CA LYS A 11 6.24 -6.20 9.19
C LYS A 11 5.96 -6.68 7.76
N LEU A 12 4.68 -6.92 7.44
CA LEU A 12 4.25 -7.31 6.10
C LEU A 12 4.13 -6.06 5.23
N PRO A 13 4.90 -5.96 4.14
CA PRO A 13 4.80 -4.82 3.23
C PRO A 13 3.46 -4.84 2.51
N ILE A 14 2.71 -3.74 2.57
CA ILE A 14 1.45 -3.56 1.85
C ILE A 14 1.66 -2.65 0.65
N ARG A 15 1.03 -3.03 -0.46
CA ARG A 15 1.02 -2.27 -1.72
C ARG A 15 -0.42 -2.19 -2.21
N ALA A 16 -0.80 -1.07 -2.81
CA ALA A 16 -2.10 -0.84 -3.41
C ALA A 16 -1.95 -0.28 -4.82
N TYR A 17 -2.93 -0.53 -5.68
CA TYR A 17 -3.09 0.07 -7.00
C TYR A 17 -4.58 0.38 -7.25
N GLY A 18 -4.90 1.14 -8.29
CA GLY A 18 -6.30 1.38 -8.69
C GLY A 18 -7.10 2.35 -7.81
N LEU A 19 -6.44 3.11 -6.94
CA LEU A 19 -7.10 4.17 -6.17
C LEU A 19 -7.48 5.33 -7.10
N THR A 20 -8.76 5.72 -7.07
CA THR A 20 -9.21 6.95 -7.71
C THR A 20 -8.56 8.17 -7.02
N GLN A 21 -8.55 9.32 -7.69
CA GLN A 21 -7.97 10.55 -7.15
C GLN A 21 -8.53 10.89 -5.76
N HIS A 22 -9.85 10.80 -5.58
CA HIS A 22 -10.48 11.09 -4.30
C HIS A 22 -9.98 10.18 -3.16
N TYR A 23 -9.80 8.88 -3.43
CA TYR A 23 -9.26 7.97 -2.42
C TYR A 23 -7.77 8.19 -2.16
N ARG A 24 -7.01 8.61 -3.17
CA ARG A 24 -5.61 9.02 -2.99
C ARG A 24 -5.49 10.20 -2.03
N GLU A 25 -6.30 11.24 -2.25
CA GLU A 25 -6.34 12.44 -1.38
C GLU A 25 -6.70 12.06 0.06
N ILE A 26 -7.68 11.18 0.28
CA ILE A 26 -8.01 10.66 1.62
C ILE A 26 -6.80 9.96 2.25
N PHE A 27 -6.07 9.13 1.49
CA PHE A 27 -4.93 8.38 2.00
C PHE A 27 -3.75 9.28 2.36
N GLU A 28 -3.54 10.37 1.62
CA GLU A 28 -2.53 11.37 1.90
C GLU A 28 -2.88 12.18 3.17
N ILE A 29 -4.11 12.68 3.27
CA ILE A 29 -4.58 13.46 4.43
C ILE A 29 -4.53 12.63 5.71
N THR A 30 -4.97 11.37 5.65
CA THR A 30 -4.99 10.47 6.81
C THR A 30 -3.64 9.84 7.12
N ARG A 31 -2.61 10.14 6.31
CA ARG A 31 -1.27 9.53 6.39
C ARG A 31 -1.29 8.00 6.27
N LEU A 32 -2.33 7.42 5.69
CA LEU A 32 -2.37 5.99 5.37
C LEU A 32 -1.32 5.62 4.31
N ALA A 33 -0.98 6.57 3.43
CA ALA A 33 0.10 6.44 2.44
C ALA A 33 1.49 6.24 3.07
N ASP A 34 1.70 6.59 4.36
CA ASP A 34 2.97 6.34 5.06
C ASP A 34 3.17 4.84 5.38
N PHE A 35 2.10 4.04 5.33
CA PHE A 35 2.13 2.64 5.75
C PHE A 35 2.03 1.64 4.60
N LEU A 36 1.82 2.10 3.36
CA LEU A 36 1.70 1.25 2.19
C LEU A 36 2.15 2.00 0.92
N ALA A 37 2.69 1.27 -0.05
CA ALA A 37 3.06 1.86 -1.33
C ALA A 37 1.84 1.92 -2.27
N ILE A 38 1.52 3.10 -2.80
CA ILE A 38 0.50 3.26 -3.84
C ILE A 38 1.18 3.26 -5.21
N ASN A 39 0.89 2.25 -6.03
CA ASN A 39 1.47 2.03 -7.34
C ASN A 39 0.50 2.48 -8.45
N PRO A 40 1.01 2.84 -9.64
CA PRO A 40 0.18 3.29 -10.75
C PRO A 40 -0.70 2.19 -11.34
N ASP A 41 -0.22 0.95 -11.33
CA ASP A 41 -0.87 -0.23 -11.91
C ASP A 41 -0.60 -1.50 -11.09
N GLU A 42 -1.30 -2.57 -11.47
CA GLU A 42 -1.20 -3.88 -10.83
C GLU A 42 0.19 -4.50 -10.99
N ASP A 43 0.74 -4.49 -12.20
CA ASP A 43 2.05 -5.09 -12.51
C ASP A 43 3.15 -4.50 -11.62
N SER A 44 3.17 -3.17 -11.47
CA SER A 44 4.10 -2.45 -10.60
C SER A 44 3.95 -2.83 -9.12
N ALA A 45 2.71 -3.05 -8.66
CA ALA A 45 2.43 -3.46 -7.30
C ALA A 45 2.93 -4.88 -7.03
N VAL A 46 2.68 -5.82 -7.95
CA VAL A 46 3.06 -7.24 -7.83
C VAL A 46 4.58 -7.41 -7.96
N ALA A 47 5.22 -6.85 -8.99
CA ALA A 47 6.67 -6.94 -9.21
C ALA A 47 7.47 -6.33 -8.04
N GLY A 48 6.88 -5.39 -7.31
CA GLY A 48 7.46 -4.87 -6.09
C GLY A 48 7.38 -5.83 -4.90
N ALA A 49 6.30 -6.61 -4.79
CA ALA A 49 6.10 -7.58 -3.71
C ALA A 49 7.05 -8.78 -3.85
N GLU A 50 7.22 -9.28 -5.08
CA GLU A 50 8.11 -10.40 -5.39
C GLU A 50 9.59 -10.08 -5.08
N ARG A 51 10.00 -8.83 -5.27
CA ARG A 51 11.37 -8.37 -4.95
C ARG A 51 11.66 -8.22 -3.46
N SER A 52 10.65 -8.30 -2.58
CA SER A 52 10.81 -8.22 -1.13
C SER A 52 10.91 -9.59 -0.44
N THR A 53 10.80 -10.69 -1.19
CA THR A 53 10.79 -12.08 -0.68
C THR A 53 12.10 -12.85 -0.92
N THR A 54 13.14 -12.19 -1.41
CA THR A 54 14.51 -12.73 -1.61
C THR A 54 15.47 -12.11 -0.61
#